data_AF-A0A1B6LGW6-F1
#
_entry.id   AF-A0A1B6LGW6-F1
#
_cell.length_a   1.000
_cell.length_b   1.000
_cell.length_c   1.000
_cell.angle_alpha   90.00
_cell.angle_beta   90.00
_cell.angle_gamma   90.00
#
_symmetry.space_group_name_H-M   'P 1'
#
loop_
_entity.id
_entity.type
_entity.pdbx_description
1 polymer ?
#
loop_
_entity_poly.entity_id
_entity_poly.type
_entity_poly.pdbx_seq_one_letter_code
_entity_poly.pdbx_strand_id
1 'polypeptide(L)'
;LTLGTRLDDGDWHHIDVLWDNEEMRLIVDQCQGRNLTEAVDRELTDSGLTECQAVATLPPFSSQLNVHSPLQIGGWRVQPFLPGQYRWSAAPRGIAFNGCVKNIFYNGQIVDLASPSMSKASTPGCPLTLAACGSCSPWSLCEASLLHLGHRCRCRP
;
A
#
# COMPACT_ATOMS: atom_id res chain seq x y z
N LEU A 1 -2.14 -9.82 -0.12
CA LEU A 1 -2.07 -10.27 1.28
C LEU A 1 -0.97 -11.33 1.40
N THR A 2 0.06 -11.04 2.20
CA THR A 2 0.93 -12.11 2.73
C THR A 2 0.04 -13.18 3.36
N LEU A 3 0.31 -14.45 3.07
CA LEU A 3 -0.48 -15.64 3.44
C LEU A 3 -1.41 -15.44 4.66
N GLY A 4 -2.69 -15.14 4.42
CA GLY A 4 -3.73 -15.12 5.45
C GLY A 4 -3.58 -14.13 6.62
N THR A 5 -2.62 -13.20 6.60
CA THR A 5 -2.43 -12.22 7.68
C THR A 5 -3.10 -10.89 7.38
N ARG A 6 -3.54 -10.18 8.42
CA ARG A 6 -4.09 -8.83 8.28
C ARG A 6 -2.94 -7.85 8.05
N LEU A 7 -3.17 -6.83 7.22
CA LEU A 7 -2.16 -5.80 6.90
C LEU A 7 -2.05 -4.68 7.95
N ASP A 8 -2.81 -4.78 9.05
CA ASP A 8 -2.71 -3.92 10.21
C ASP A 8 -1.93 -4.60 11.35
N ASP A 9 -0.99 -5.47 10.98
CA ASP A 9 -0.04 -6.15 11.88
C ASP A 9 1.13 -5.24 12.30
N GLY A 10 1.11 -3.98 11.90
CA GLY A 10 2.13 -3.02 12.25
C GLY A 10 3.46 -3.17 11.55
N ASP A 11 3.67 -4.19 10.73
CA ASP A 11 4.88 -4.30 9.94
C ASP A 11 4.78 -3.44 8.66
N TRP A 12 5.93 -3.19 8.03
CA TRP A 12 5.96 -2.52 6.74
C TRP A 12 5.48 -3.46 5.65
N HIS A 13 4.40 -3.08 4.98
CA HIS A 13 3.96 -3.72 3.74
C HIS A 13 4.31 -2.88 2.51
N HIS A 14 4.67 -3.58 1.43
CA HIS A 14 4.87 -3.00 0.11
C HIS A 14 3.62 -3.23 -0.74
N ILE A 15 3.08 -2.17 -1.33
CA ILE A 15 1.87 -2.24 -2.16
C ILE A 15 2.22 -1.72 -3.54
N ASP A 16 2.04 -2.58 -4.54
CA ASP A 16 2.13 -2.21 -5.95
C ASP A 16 0.72 -2.08 -6.53
N VAL A 17 0.43 -0.94 -7.16
CA VAL A 17 -0.78 -0.73 -7.93
C VAL A 17 -0.38 -0.51 -9.37
N LEU A 18 -0.68 -1.49 -10.21
CA LEU A 18 -0.35 -1.52 -11.62
C LEU A 18 -1.65 -1.42 -12.41
N TRP A 19 -1.60 -0.75 -13.54
CA TRP A 19 -2.72 -0.67 -14.45
C TRP A 19 -2.23 -0.63 -15.89
N ASP A 20 -3.08 -1.05 -16.80
CA ASP A 20 -2.90 -0.83 -18.23
C ASP A 20 -4.26 -0.51 -18.86
N ASN A 21 -4.39 -0.73 -20.17
CA ASN A 21 -5.61 -0.40 -20.91
C ASN A 21 -6.76 -1.39 -20.67
N GLU A 22 -6.48 -2.54 -20.05
CA GLU A 22 -7.40 -3.67 -19.94
C GLU A 22 -7.60 -4.11 -18.49
N GLU A 23 -6.56 -4.05 -17.65
CA GLU A 23 -6.60 -4.56 -16.28
C GLU A 23 -5.94 -3.61 -15.26
N MET A 24 -6.43 -3.71 -14.03
CA MET A 24 -5.82 -3.15 -12.83
C MET A 24 -5.40 -4.29 -11.91
N ARG A 25 -4.19 -4.21 -11.37
CA ARG A 25 -3.61 -5.21 -10.47
C ARG A 25 -3.07 -4.55 -9.21
N LEU A 26 -3.49 -5.06 -8.06
CA LEU A 26 -2.94 -4.72 -6.75
C LEU A 26 -2.15 -5.91 -6.22
N ILE A 27 -0.89 -5.70 -5.87
CA ILE A 27 0.01 -6.72 -5.32
C ILE A 27 0.48 -6.27 -3.94
N VAL A 28 0.47 -7.19 -2.98
CA VAL A 28 1.00 -6.95 -1.63
C VAL A 28 2.27 -7.76 -1.43
N ASP A 29 3.31 -7.11 -0.91
CA ASP A 29 4.62 -7.66 -0.57
C ASP A 29 5.27 -8.45 -1.70
N GLN A 30 5.01 -8.06 -2.95
CA GLN A 30 5.50 -8.74 -4.17
C GLN A 30 5.21 -10.25 -4.17
N CYS A 31 4.18 -10.70 -3.44
CA CYS A 31 3.90 -12.11 -3.20
C CYS A 31 5.11 -12.90 -2.63
N GLN A 32 6.06 -12.25 -1.97
CA GLN A 32 7.19 -12.91 -1.31
C GLN A 32 6.66 -13.86 -0.22
N GLY A 33 7.11 -15.11 -0.22
CA GLY A 33 6.62 -16.18 0.66
C GLY A 33 5.93 -17.34 -0.06
N ARG A 34 5.73 -17.27 -1.38
CA ARG A 34 5.34 -18.45 -2.17
C ARG A 34 6.53 -19.37 -2.37
N ASN A 35 6.40 -20.64 -1.98
CA ASN A 35 7.06 -21.72 -2.71
C ASN A 35 6.39 -21.75 -4.10
N LEU A 36 7.10 -21.30 -5.12
CA LEU A 36 6.61 -21.24 -6.51
C LEU A 36 6.28 -22.61 -7.14
N THR A 37 6.35 -23.70 -6.36
CA THR A 37 6.02 -25.06 -6.79
C THR A 37 4.51 -25.32 -6.92
N GLU A 38 3.63 -24.45 -6.40
CA GLU A 38 2.17 -24.60 -6.54
C GLU A 38 1.54 -23.66 -7.58
N ALA A 39 2.35 -22.98 -8.40
CA ALA A 39 1.86 -22.00 -9.38
C ALA A 39 1.58 -22.59 -10.78
N VAL A 40 1.77 -23.90 -10.98
CA VAL A 40 1.56 -24.53 -12.30
C VAL A 40 0.12 -25.00 -12.52
N ASP A 41 -0.64 -25.31 -11.46
CA ASP A 41 -1.94 -26.00 -11.61
C ASP A 41 -3.14 -25.31 -10.96
N ARG A 42 -3.02 -24.07 -10.47
CA ARG A 42 -4.21 -23.28 -10.10
C ARG A 42 -4.59 -22.38 -11.25
N GLU A 43 -5.45 -22.94 -12.09
CA GLU A 43 -6.43 -22.25 -12.91
C GLU A 43 -6.85 -20.96 -12.19
N LEU A 44 -6.64 -19.82 -12.86
CA LEU A 44 -7.14 -18.53 -12.42
C LEU A 44 -8.62 -18.73 -12.07
N THR A 45 -8.93 -18.81 -10.78
CA THR A 45 -10.32 -18.81 -10.34
C THR A 45 -10.98 -17.59 -10.97
N ASP A 46 -12.20 -17.75 -11.48
CA ASP A 46 -13.01 -16.73 -12.18
C ASP A 46 -13.12 -15.36 -11.47
N SER A 47 -12.64 -15.28 -10.23
CA SER A 47 -12.54 -14.08 -9.40
C SER A 47 -11.23 -13.29 -9.51
N GLY A 48 -10.17 -13.79 -10.17
CA GLY A 48 -8.89 -13.06 -10.33
C GLY A 48 -8.15 -12.75 -9.01
N LEU A 49 -8.56 -13.36 -7.90
CA LEU A 49 -7.98 -13.16 -6.57
C LEU A 49 -7.00 -14.30 -6.26
N THR A 50 -5.74 -13.95 -5.98
CA THR A 50 -4.84 -14.83 -5.22
C THR A 50 -4.59 -14.20 -3.85
N GLU A 51 -4.18 -14.95 -2.84
CA GLU A 51 -4.01 -14.40 -1.48
C GLU A 51 -3.18 -13.10 -1.48
N CYS A 52 -2.12 -13.04 -2.28
CA CYS A 52 -1.24 -11.88 -2.36
C CYS A 52 -1.66 -10.76 -3.34
N GLN A 53 -2.62 -11.01 -4.24
CA GLN A 53 -2.92 -10.13 -5.37
C GLN A 53 -4.42 -10.08 -5.71
N ALA A 54 -4.91 -8.89 -6.04
CA ALA A 54 -6.23 -8.70 -6.65
C ALA A 54 -6.09 -8.17 -8.09
N VAL A 55 -6.92 -8.68 -9.00
CA VAL A 55 -7.03 -8.19 -10.39
C VAL A 55 -8.46 -7.73 -10.65
N ALA A 56 -8.61 -6.65 -11.40
CA ALA A 56 -9.90 -6.15 -11.88
C ALA A 56 -9.77 -5.77 -13.36
N THR A 57 -10.70 -6.24 -14.19
CA THR A 57 -10.79 -5.85 -15.60
C THR A 57 -11.46 -4.48 -15.71
N LEU A 58 -10.86 -3.61 -16.52
CA LEU A 58 -11.40 -2.29 -16.80
C LEU A 58 -12.55 -2.39 -17.83
N PRO A 59 -13.58 -1.54 -17.73
CA PRO A 59 -14.62 -1.46 -18.76
C PRO A 59 -14.01 -1.17 -20.15
N PRO A 60 -14.60 -1.70 -21.23
CA PRO A 60 -14.12 -1.43 -22.59
C PRO A 60 -14.05 0.08 -22.86
N PHE A 61 -13.05 0.51 -23.63
CA PHE A 61 -12.80 1.91 -24.02
C PHE A 61 -12.42 2.86 -22.86
N SER A 62 -12.04 2.35 -21.69
CA SER A 62 -11.54 3.14 -20.56
C SER A 62 -10.01 3.07 -20.39
N SER A 63 -9.26 3.17 -21.48
CA SER A 63 -7.80 3.02 -21.49
C SER A 63 -7.02 4.12 -20.74
N GLN A 64 -7.69 5.19 -20.32
CA GLN A 64 -7.06 6.30 -19.62
C GLN A 64 -7.93 6.78 -18.46
N LEU A 65 -7.35 6.86 -17.26
CA LEU A 65 -7.97 7.56 -16.14
C LEU A 65 -7.52 9.02 -16.17
N ASN A 66 -8.44 9.91 -16.53
CA ASN A 66 -8.20 11.34 -16.53
C ASN A 66 -8.54 11.96 -15.16
N VAL A 67 -7.53 12.07 -14.28
CA VAL A 67 -7.69 12.64 -12.95
C VAL A 67 -7.22 14.10 -12.94
N HIS A 68 -8.13 15.03 -12.69
CA HIS A 68 -7.82 16.47 -12.57
C HIS A 68 -7.58 16.93 -11.13
N SER A 69 -7.51 16.01 -10.18
CA SER A 69 -7.35 16.30 -8.74
C SER A 69 -5.95 15.94 -8.24
N PRO A 70 -5.44 16.63 -7.19
CA PRO A 70 -4.17 16.28 -6.59
C PRO A 70 -4.18 14.86 -5.99
N LEU A 71 -3.02 14.20 -6.01
CA LEU A 71 -2.79 12.95 -5.29
C LEU A 71 -3.00 13.19 -3.79
N GLN A 72 -3.86 12.38 -3.18
CA GLN A 72 -4.18 12.45 -1.75
C GLN A 72 -3.74 11.15 -1.07
N ILE A 73 -2.99 11.29 0.02
CA ILE A 73 -2.41 10.18 0.78
C ILE A 73 -2.79 10.38 2.25
N GLY A 74 -3.08 9.28 2.96
CA GLY A 74 -3.37 9.32 4.40
C GLY A 74 -4.81 9.74 4.74
N GLY A 75 -5.50 10.39 3.82
CA GLY A 75 -6.85 10.88 4.02
C GLY A 75 -7.29 11.68 2.81
N TRP A 76 -8.38 12.41 2.98
CA TRP A 76 -9.00 13.13 1.88
C TRP A 76 -9.51 14.48 2.38
N ARG A 77 -9.42 15.52 1.54
CA ARG A 77 -9.70 16.91 1.92
C ARG A 77 -11.15 17.34 1.67
N VAL A 78 -11.85 16.67 0.74
CA VAL A 78 -13.16 17.11 0.24
C VAL A 78 -14.30 16.68 1.20
N GLN A 79 -15.58 16.89 0.87
CA GLN A 79 -16.78 16.41 1.60
C GLN A 79 -17.26 15.02 1.16
N PRO A 80 -17.94 14.24 2.03
CA PRO A 80 -18.07 12.79 1.87
C PRO A 80 -18.62 12.45 0.49
N PHE A 81 -17.87 11.68 -0.28
CA PHE A 81 -18.38 11.17 -1.55
C PHE A 81 -19.56 10.26 -1.23
N LEU A 82 -20.67 10.41 -1.94
CA LEU A 82 -21.80 9.49 -1.86
C LEU A 82 -21.45 8.28 -2.73
N PRO A 83 -21.16 7.09 -2.17
CA PRO A 83 -20.72 5.93 -2.96
C PRO A 83 -21.72 5.55 -4.06
N GLY A 84 -23.01 5.80 -3.81
CA GLY A 84 -24.09 5.57 -4.76
C GLY A 84 -24.01 6.41 -6.05
N GLN A 85 -23.36 7.58 -6.02
CA GLN A 85 -23.16 8.40 -7.22
C GLN A 85 -22.13 7.80 -8.18
N TYR A 86 -21.17 7.03 -7.64
CA TYR A 86 -20.07 6.45 -8.41
C TYR A 86 -20.24 4.95 -8.67
N ARG A 87 -21.38 4.36 -8.28
CA ARG A 87 -21.68 2.92 -8.38
C ARG A 87 -20.58 2.04 -7.78
N TRP A 88 -19.90 2.52 -6.74
CA TRP A 88 -18.86 1.77 -6.07
C TRP A 88 -19.48 0.66 -5.22
N SER A 89 -19.07 -0.59 -5.47
CA SER A 89 -19.44 -1.75 -4.64
C SER A 89 -18.72 -1.74 -3.29
N ALA A 90 -17.57 -1.06 -3.20
CA ALA A 90 -16.82 -0.82 -1.98
C ALA A 90 -16.28 0.62 -1.96
N ALA A 91 -16.43 1.28 -0.83
CA ALA A 91 -16.02 2.67 -0.62
C ALA A 91 -15.14 2.78 0.64
N PRO A 92 -14.11 3.65 0.64
CA PRO A 92 -13.40 4.01 1.87
C PRO A 92 -14.39 4.46 2.96
N ARG A 93 -14.26 3.93 4.18
CA ARG A 93 -15.23 4.11 5.29
C ARG A 93 -15.28 5.53 5.90
N GLY A 94 -14.75 6.53 5.19
CA GLY A 94 -14.62 7.91 5.69
C GLY A 94 -13.60 8.09 6.83
N ILE A 95 -12.94 7.01 7.27
CA ILE A 95 -11.90 7.01 8.29
C ILE A 95 -10.56 7.27 7.59
N ALA A 96 -9.84 8.31 8.03
CA ALA A 96 -8.50 8.60 7.54
C ALA A 96 -7.51 7.51 7.99
N PHE A 97 -6.46 7.30 7.21
CA PHE A 97 -5.40 6.36 7.54
C PHE A 97 -4.58 6.89 8.72
N ASN A 98 -4.35 6.01 9.70
CA ASN A 98 -3.50 6.27 10.85
C ASN A 98 -2.37 5.24 10.86
N GLY A 99 -1.17 5.67 10.47
CA GLY A 99 -0.02 4.81 10.33
C GLY A 99 1.13 5.55 9.63
N CYS A 100 2.13 4.81 9.19
CA CYS A 100 3.30 5.36 8.52
C CYS A 100 3.29 4.97 7.03
N VAL A 101 3.66 5.91 6.16
CA VAL A 101 3.82 5.69 4.72
C VAL A 101 5.22 6.19 4.31
N LYS A 102 5.90 5.45 3.44
CA LYS A 102 7.20 5.82 2.88
C LYS A 102 7.33 5.31 1.46
N ASN A 103 8.32 5.82 0.73
CA ASN A 103 8.71 5.34 -0.60
C ASN A 103 7.53 5.32 -1.59
N ILE A 104 6.81 6.44 -1.69
CA ILE A 104 5.70 6.56 -2.65
C ILE A 104 6.27 6.86 -4.02
N PHE A 105 5.97 5.99 -4.97
CA PHE A 105 6.25 6.17 -6.39
C PHE A 105 4.95 6.35 -7.13
N TYR A 106 4.85 7.42 -7.92
CA TYR A 106 3.73 7.68 -8.80
C TYR A 106 4.25 7.69 -10.25
N ASN A 107 3.79 6.74 -11.06
CA ASN A 107 4.25 6.57 -12.45
C ASN A 107 5.79 6.56 -12.59
N GLY A 108 6.47 5.86 -11.67
CA GLY A 108 7.94 5.74 -11.66
C GLY A 108 8.69 6.91 -11.03
N GLN A 109 8.01 7.98 -10.62
CA GLN A 109 8.63 9.14 -9.98
C GLN A 109 8.43 9.09 -8.47
N ILE A 110 9.50 9.38 -7.72
CA ILE A 110 9.43 9.49 -6.27
C ILE A 110 8.69 10.77 -5.85
N VAL A 111 7.76 10.63 -4.91
CA VAL A 111 7.02 11.76 -4.34
C VAL A 111 7.73 12.24 -3.07
N ASP A 112 8.09 13.52 -3.01
CA ASP A 112 8.60 14.15 -1.80
C ASP A 112 7.47 14.42 -0.80
N LEU A 113 7.45 13.64 0.28
CA LEU A 113 6.49 13.79 1.38
C LEU A 113 6.91 14.85 2.42
N ALA A 114 8.14 15.34 2.37
CA ALA A 114 8.61 16.40 3.28
C ALA A 114 8.09 17.77 2.87
N SER A 115 7.79 17.96 1.58
CA SER A 115 7.36 19.26 1.01
C SER A 115 6.01 19.17 0.27
N PRO A 116 4.92 18.69 0.91
CA PRO A 116 3.64 18.56 0.24
C PRO A 116 2.97 19.92 0.04
N SER A 117 2.20 20.07 -1.03
CA SER A 117 1.38 21.28 -1.26
C SER A 117 0.34 21.53 -0.15
N MET A 118 -0.05 20.47 0.56
CA MET A 118 -0.92 20.55 1.74
C MET A 118 -0.68 19.35 2.66
N SER A 119 -0.63 19.60 3.97
CA SER A 119 -0.54 18.56 5.00
C SER A 119 -1.38 18.93 6.22
N LYS A 120 -2.05 17.95 6.82
CA LYS A 120 -2.86 18.11 8.03
C LYS A 120 -2.76 16.83 8.86
N ALA A 121 -2.52 16.96 10.17
CA ALA A 121 -2.39 15.83 11.08
C ALA A 121 -1.34 14.80 10.60
N SER A 122 -0.26 15.28 10.00
CA SER A 122 0.88 14.46 9.58
C SER A 122 2.16 15.06 10.14
N THR A 123 3.11 14.21 10.50
CA THR A 123 4.42 14.61 11.02
C THR A 123 5.50 13.90 10.23
N PRO A 124 6.64 14.55 9.95
CA PRO A 124 7.78 13.88 9.35
C PRO A 124 8.27 12.70 10.19
N GLY A 125 8.72 11.64 9.51
CA GLY A 125 9.17 10.41 10.13
C GLY A 125 8.03 9.53 10.63
N CYS A 126 8.39 8.39 11.22
CA CYS A 126 7.46 7.46 11.83
C CYS A 126 7.81 7.40 13.32
N PRO A 127 7.09 8.09 14.23
CA PRO A 127 7.51 8.26 15.63
C PRO A 127 7.80 6.95 16.38
N LEU A 128 7.14 5.86 15.97
CA LEU A 128 7.31 4.54 16.54
C LEU A 128 8.68 3.90 16.22
N THR A 129 9.40 4.36 15.19
CA THR A 129 10.78 3.92 14.91
C THR A 129 11.81 4.57 15.82
N LEU A 130 11.68 5.87 16.09
CA LEU A 130 12.76 6.68 16.63
C LEU A 130 13.11 6.33 18.07
N ALA A 131 12.13 5.90 18.87
CA ALA A 131 12.36 5.46 20.24
C ALA A 131 13.03 4.09 20.33
N ALA A 132 12.92 3.27 19.28
CA ALA A 132 13.18 1.84 19.34
C ALA A 132 14.49 1.44 18.61
N CYS A 133 14.95 2.21 17.62
CA CYS A 133 16.17 1.91 16.85
C CYS A 133 17.51 2.07 17.59
N GLY A 134 17.52 2.54 18.84
CA GLY A 134 18.75 2.68 19.63
C GLY A 134 19.47 1.35 19.93
N SER A 135 18.75 0.22 19.84
CA SER A 135 19.29 -1.12 20.11
C SER A 135 19.84 -1.85 18.88
N CYS A 136 19.70 -1.30 17.67
CA CYS A 136 20.20 -1.94 16.46
C CYS A 136 21.73 -1.78 16.31
N SER A 137 22.40 -2.81 15.78
CA SER A 137 23.83 -2.73 15.42
C SER A 137 24.05 -1.64 14.34
N PRO A 138 25.19 -0.92 14.34
CA PRO A 138 25.50 0.12 13.34
C PRO A 138 25.40 -0.35 11.88
N TRP A 139 25.55 -1.65 11.63
CA TRP A 139 25.52 -2.28 10.30
C TRP A 139 24.14 -2.80 9.89
N SER A 140 23.12 -2.58 10.72
CA SER A 140 21.75 -3.03 10.46
C SER A 140 20.85 -1.85 10.08
N LEU A 141 19.91 -2.11 9.17
CA LEU A 141 18.80 -1.21 8.86
C LEU A 141 17.71 -1.42 9.91
N CYS A 142 17.39 -0.39 10.69
CA CYS A 142 16.25 -0.43 11.58
C CYS A 142 14.96 -0.08 10.82
N GLU A 143 13.97 -0.97 10.86
CA GLU A 143 12.64 -0.80 10.28
C GLU A 143 11.60 -0.67 11.40
N ALA A 144 10.61 0.21 11.26
CA ALA A 144 9.48 0.30 12.19
C ALA A 144 8.68 -1.00 12.25
N SER A 145 8.15 -1.33 13.42
CA SER A 145 7.01 -2.25 13.56
C SER A 145 6.07 -1.74 14.64
N LEU A 146 4.76 -1.67 14.36
CA LEU A 146 3.74 -1.26 15.34
C LEU A 146 3.39 -2.40 16.33
N LEU A 147 3.73 -3.66 16.03
CA LEU A 147 3.49 -4.82 16.92
C LEU A 147 4.77 -5.33 17.63
N HIS A 148 5.96 -5.23 17.02
CA HIS A 148 7.20 -5.82 17.57
C HIS A 148 8.09 -4.81 18.34
N LEU A 149 7.78 -4.51 19.61
CA LEU A 149 8.61 -3.62 20.48
C LEU A 149 8.98 -2.26 19.84
N GLY A 150 8.27 -1.82 18.80
CA GLY A 150 8.53 -0.60 18.04
C GLY A 150 9.49 -0.73 16.84
N HIS A 151 10.22 -1.83 16.66
CA HIS A 151 11.21 -1.94 15.56
C HIS A 151 11.70 -3.36 15.22
N ARG A 152 12.29 -3.51 14.02
CA ARG A 152 12.98 -4.69 13.49
C ARG A 152 14.35 -4.30 12.93
N CYS A 153 15.43 -4.91 13.41
CA CYS A 153 16.77 -4.70 12.84
C CYS A 153 17.01 -5.70 11.70
N ARG A 154 17.23 -5.22 10.48
CA ARG A 154 17.55 -6.02 9.30
C ARG A 154 19.02 -5.84 8.93
N CYS A 155 19.81 -6.90 8.99
CA CYS A 155 21.20 -6.86 8.56
C CYS A 155 21.28 -6.51 7.06
N ARG A 156 22.20 -5.61 6.68
CA ARG A 156 22.55 -5.44 5.27
C ARG A 156 23.42 -6.63 4.84
N PRO A 157 23.21 -7.18 3.64
CA PRO A 157 24.11 -8.19 3.08
C PRO A 157 25.53 -7.66 2.89
#